data_AF-A0A7C4MWJ4-F1
#
_entry.id   AF-A0A7C4MWJ4-F1
#
_cell.length_a   1.000
_cell.length_b   1.000
_cell.length_c   1.000
_cell.angle_alpha   90.00
_cell.angle_beta   90.00
_cell.angle_gamma   90.00
#
_symmetry.space_group_name_H-M   'P 1'
#
loop_
_entity.id
_entity.type
_entity.pdbx_description
1 polymer ?
#
loop_
_entity_poly.entity_id
_entity_poly.type
_entity_poly.pdbx_seq_one_letter_code
_entity_poly.pdbx_strand_id
1 'polypeptide(L)'
;MDLATGLNLVSLPWVREEFEYRSYEMLEDLGNQTQVSSVRRYDNTRGWQTTSWFLGSASGVNFRTRPGEGYLVYMKGEKESWRPY
;
A
#
# COMPACT_ATOMS: atom_id res chain seq x y z
N MET A 1 10.52 4.20 7.45
CA MET A 1 9.32 4.57 8.22
C MET A 1 8.87 3.32 8.96
N ASP A 2 8.51 3.47 10.23
CA ASP A 2 8.04 2.35 11.03
C ASP A 2 6.50 2.29 10.97
N LEU A 3 5.98 1.10 10.75
CA LEU A 3 4.54 0.83 10.67
C LEU A 3 4.12 -0.02 11.86
N ALA A 4 3.12 0.47 12.60
CA ALA A 4 2.55 -0.24 13.73
C ALA A 4 1.54 -1.29 13.27
N THR A 5 1.23 -2.26 14.13
CA THR A 5 0.09 -3.15 13.90
C THR A 5 -1.22 -2.34 13.85
N GLY A 6 -2.12 -2.68 12.94
CA GLY A 6 -3.38 -1.97 12.72
C GLY A 6 -3.29 -0.97 11.56
N LEU A 7 -3.97 0.17 11.72
CA LEU A 7 -4.07 1.18 10.66
C LEU A 7 -2.89 2.15 10.69
N ASN A 8 -2.20 2.27 9.57
CA ASN A 8 -1.20 3.32 9.32
C ASN A 8 -1.69 4.19 8.15
N LEU A 9 -1.57 5.50 8.30
CA LEU A 9 -1.75 6.46 7.21
C LEU A 9 -0.37 6.86 6.70
N VAL A 10 -0.08 6.55 5.44
CA VAL A 10 1.24 6.78 4.83
C VAL A 10 1.12 7.64 3.59
N SER A 11 2.08 8.53 3.39
CA SER A 11 2.34 9.18 2.11
C SER A 11 3.65 8.65 1.55
N LEU A 12 3.73 8.54 0.23
CA LEU A 12 4.94 8.06 -0.44
C LEU A 12 5.76 9.25 -0.96
N PRO A 13 7.11 9.15 -0.92
CA PRO A 13 7.96 10.18 -1.48
C PRO A 13 7.75 10.30 -2.99
N TRP A 14 7.91 11.47 -3.57
CA TRP A 14 7.77 11.61 -5.02
C TRP A 14 8.97 10.99 -5.75
N VAL A 15 8.69 10.18 -6.77
CA VAL A 15 9.69 9.67 -7.72
C VAL A 15 9.40 10.22 -9.09
N ARG A 16 10.46 10.34 -9.89
CA ARG A 16 10.47 10.71 -11.31
C ARG A 16 9.24 10.16 -12.06
N GLU A 17 8.70 10.96 -12.98
CA GLU A 17 7.41 10.71 -13.66
C GLU A 17 7.31 9.36 -14.39
N GLU A 18 8.46 8.81 -14.80
CA GLU A 18 8.60 7.54 -15.53
C GLU A 18 8.52 6.30 -14.62
N PHE A 19 8.68 6.47 -13.31
CA PHE A 19 8.55 5.37 -12.36
C PHE A 19 7.08 5.13 -12.01
N GLU A 20 6.68 3.87 -12.07
CA GLU A 20 5.35 3.44 -11.70
C GLU A 20 5.47 2.50 -10.51
N TYR A 21 4.92 2.93 -9.37
CA TYR A 21 4.73 2.08 -8.22
C TYR A 21 3.25 1.86 -7.99
N ARG A 22 2.83 0.61 -7.96
CA ARG A 22 1.44 0.20 -7.85
C ARG A 22 1.16 -0.43 -6.50
N SER A 23 -0.12 -0.52 -6.17
CA SER A 23 -0.57 -1.09 -4.91
C SER A 23 -0.22 -2.56 -4.71
N TYR A 24 -0.01 -3.31 -5.80
CA TYR A 24 0.44 -4.71 -5.71
C TYR A 24 1.89 -4.79 -5.23
N GLU A 25 2.78 -4.00 -5.83
CA GLU A 25 4.19 -3.87 -5.42
C GLU A 25 4.28 -3.33 -4.00
N MET A 26 3.44 -2.34 -3.67
CA MET A 26 3.32 -1.83 -2.29
C MET A 26 2.91 -2.91 -1.30
N LEU A 27 1.92 -3.73 -1.63
CA LEU A 27 1.47 -4.82 -0.77
C LEU A 27 2.60 -5.84 -0.55
N GLU A 28 3.32 -6.21 -1.60
CA GLU A 28 4.46 -7.13 -1.57
C GLU A 28 5.63 -6.61 -0.73
N ASP A 29 6.01 -5.34 -0.92
CA ASP A 29 7.09 -4.68 -0.16
C ASP A 29 6.76 -4.57 1.32
N LEU A 30 5.48 -4.35 1.66
CA LEU A 30 4.99 -4.31 3.04
C LEU A 30 5.09 -5.69 3.69
N GLY A 31 4.84 -6.75 2.94
CA GLY A 31 5.05 -8.12 3.39
C GLY A 31 3.96 -9.06 2.89
N ASN A 32 3.98 -10.30 3.35
CA ASN A 32 3.02 -11.31 2.89
C ASN A 32 1.66 -11.22 3.62
N GLN A 33 0.76 -12.16 3.31
CA GLN A 33 -0.60 -12.26 3.86
C GLN A 33 -0.68 -12.37 5.40
N THR A 34 0.40 -12.73 6.10
CA THR A 34 0.43 -12.77 7.56
C THR A 34 0.92 -11.47 8.19
N GLN A 35 1.59 -10.60 7.42
CA GLN A 35 2.15 -9.33 7.90
C GLN A 35 1.31 -8.12 7.54
N VAL A 36 0.68 -8.12 6.37
CA VAL A 36 -0.19 -7.03 5.89
C VAL A 36 -1.53 -7.59 5.45
N SER A 37 -2.60 -6.84 5.71
CA SER A 37 -3.96 -7.20 5.33
C SER A 37 -4.33 -6.57 3.98
N SER A 38 -4.17 -5.25 3.88
CA SER A 38 -4.55 -4.50 2.68
C SER A 38 -3.90 -3.12 2.62
N VAL A 39 -3.87 -2.58 1.40
CA VAL A 39 -3.56 -1.18 1.10
C VAL A 39 -4.77 -0.56 0.42
N ARG A 40 -5.13 0.67 0.82
CA ARG A 40 -6.26 1.39 0.24
C ARG A 40 -5.89 2.82 -0.12
N ARG A 41 -6.55 3.34 -1.14
CA ARG A 41 -6.58 4.77 -1.45
C ARG A 41 -8.00 5.24 -1.71
N TYR A 42 -8.22 6.54 -1.57
CA TYR A 42 -9.46 7.17 -2.01
C TYR A 42 -9.26 7.78 -3.41
N ASP A 43 -10.07 7.36 -4.37
CA ASP A 43 -10.14 7.94 -5.71
C ASP A 43 -11.41 8.81 -5.79
N ASN A 44 -11.27 10.08 -6.19
CA ASN A 44 -12.39 11.03 -6.20
C ASN A 44 -13.53 10.65 -7.17
N THR A 45 -13.26 9.78 -8.14
CA THR A 45 -14.26 9.34 -9.13
C THR A 45 -14.82 7.97 -8.79
N ARG A 46 -13.98 7.05 -8.31
CA ARG A 46 -14.34 5.64 -8.08
C ARG A 46 -14.53 5.28 -6.61
N GLY A 47 -14.32 6.23 -5.69
CA GLY A 47 -14.37 6.01 -4.25
C GLY A 47 -13.18 5.20 -3.73
N TRP A 48 -13.41 4.43 -2.66
CA TRP A 48 -12.37 3.61 -2.06
C TRP A 48 -11.91 2.48 -2.98
N GLN A 49 -10.60 2.40 -3.21
CA GLN A 49 -9.94 1.31 -3.92
C GLN A 49 -9.07 0.53 -2.94
N THR A 50 -9.12 -0.80 -3.06
CA THR A 50 -8.45 -1.71 -2.12
C THR A 50 -7.64 -2.75 -2.87
N THR A 51 -6.44 -3.02 -2.36
CA THR A 51 -5.60 -4.15 -2.72
C THR A 51 -5.35 -4.99 -1.47
N SER A 52 -5.50 -6.30 -1.57
CA SER A 52 -5.33 -7.21 -0.43
C SER A 52 -4.79 -8.57 -0.89
N TRP A 53 -4.36 -9.38 0.07
CA TRP A 53 -3.98 -10.77 -0.22
C TRP A 53 -5.22 -11.65 -0.41
N PHE A 54 -5.19 -12.48 -1.45
CA PHE A 54 -6.14 -13.57 -1.69
C PHE A 54 -5.37 -14.83 -2.10
N LEU A 55 -5.44 -15.87 -1.27
CA LEU A 55 -4.72 -17.14 -1.48
C LEU A 55 -3.21 -16.95 -1.78
N GLY A 56 -2.55 -16.03 -1.06
CA GLY A 56 -1.12 -15.76 -1.23
C GLY A 56 -0.76 -14.85 -2.41
N SER A 57 -1.73 -14.37 -3.20
CA SER A 57 -1.51 -13.45 -4.32
C SER A 57 -2.18 -12.11 -4.09
N ALA A 58 -1.58 -11.01 -4.57
CA ALA A 58 -2.20 -9.70 -4.55
C ALA A 58 -3.49 -9.70 -5.40
N SER A 59 -4.55 -9.10 -4.87
CA SER A 59 -5.87 -9.09 -5.48
C SER A 59 -6.60 -7.76 -5.20
N GLY A 60 -7.65 -7.49 -5.98
CA GLY A 60 -8.42 -6.25 -5.94
C GLY A 60 -8.00 -5.27 -7.03
N VAL A 61 -8.08 -3.97 -6.74
CA VAL A 61 -7.76 -2.91 -7.72
C VAL A 61 -6.27 -2.64 -7.68
N ASN A 62 -5.54 -2.90 -8.77
CA ASN A 62 -4.12 -2.57 -8.88
C ASN A 62 -3.90 -1.10 -9.30
N PHE A 63 -4.00 -0.18 -8.34
CA PHE A 63 -3.93 1.26 -8.61
C PHE A 63 -2.49 1.77 -8.64
N ARG A 64 -2.24 2.79 -9.48
CA ARG A 64 -0.97 3.53 -9.50
C ARG A 64 -0.93 4.50 -8.32
N THR A 65 0.17 4.50 -7.59
CA THR A 65 0.42 5.49 -6.54
C THR A 65 0.80 6.84 -7.15
N ARG A 66 0.44 7.94 -6.49
CA ARG A 66 0.60 9.30 -6.98
C ARG A 66 1.12 10.22 -5.87
N PRO A 67 1.93 11.23 -6.23
CA PRO A 67 2.31 12.27 -5.28
C PRO A 67 1.07 12.98 -4.72
N GLY A 68 1.13 13.32 -3.43
CA GLY A 68 0.05 14.04 -2.74
C GLY A 68 -1.14 13.17 -2.33
N GLU A 69 -1.13 11.86 -2.62
CA GLU A 69 -2.13 10.92 -2.09
C GLU A 69 -1.70 10.37 -0.71
N GLY A 70 -2.70 10.03 0.11
CA GLY A 70 -2.55 9.27 1.34
C GLY A 70 -3.06 7.84 1.15
N TYR A 71 -2.31 6.87 1.68
CA TYR A 71 -2.63 5.46 1.62
C TYR A 71 -2.92 4.92 3.01
N LEU A 72 -3.99 4.14 3.14
CA LEU A 72 -4.32 3.41 4.35
C LEU A 72 -3.71 2.02 4.26
N VAL A 73 -2.77 1.72 5.15
CA VAL A 73 -2.11 0.41 5.24
C VAL A 73 -2.57 -0.29 6.50
N TYR A 74 -3.21 -1.45 6.33
CA TYR A 74 -3.68 -2.28 7.42
C TYR A 74 -2.66 -3.38 7.68
N MET A 75 -1.81 -3.18 8.68
CA MET A 75 -0.79 -4.13 9.09
C MET A 75 -1.36 -5.15 10.10
N LYS A 76 -0.92 -6.40 9.97
CA LYS A 76 -1.18 -7.49 10.93
C LYS A 76 -0.02 -7.70 11.92
N GLY A 77 1.15 -7.15 11.61
CA GLY A 77 2.32 -7.11 12.49
C GLY A 77 3.13 -5.83 12.22
N GLU A 78 4.04 -5.51 13.13
CA GLU A 78 4.91 -4.34 13.01
C GLU A 78 5.90 -4.50 11.85
N LYS A 79 6.29 -3.38 11.24
CA LYS A 79 7.33 -3.33 10.22
C LYS A 79 8.23 -2.12 10.46
N GLU A 80 9.47 -2.39 10.83
CA GLU A 80 10.47 -1.36 11.01
C GLU A 80 11.14 -0.99 9.69
N SER A 81 11.58 0.26 9.58
CA SER A 81 12.44 0.75 8.51
C SER A 81 11.91 0.49 7.10
N TRP A 82 10.58 0.43 6.91
CA TRP A 82 9.98 0.32 5.59
C TRP A 82 10.37 1.52 4.72
N ARG A 83 10.83 1.22 3.51
CA ARG A 83 11.17 2.19 2.47
C ARG A 83 10.37 1.82 1.23
N PRO A 84 9.36 2.62 0.85
CA PRO A 84 8.78 2.49 -0.49
C PRO A 84 9.83 2.92 -1.50
N TYR A 85 10.12 2.06 -2.50
CA TYR A 85 11.01 2.25 -3.66
C TYR A 85 12.35 2.99 -3.48
#